data_AF-A0AAU9IRF3-F1
#
_entry.id   AF-A0AAU9IRF3-F1
#
_cell.length_a   1.000
_cell.length_b   1.000
_cell.length_c   1.000
_cell.angle_alpha   90.00
_cell.angle_beta   90.00
_cell.angle_gamma   90.00
#
_symmetry.space_group_name_H-M   'P 1'
#
loop_
_entity.id
_entity.type
_entity.pdbx_description
1 polymer ?
#
loop_
_entity_poly.entity_id
_entity_poly.type
_entity_poly.pdbx_seq_one_letter_code
_entity_poly.pdbx_strand_id
1 'polypeptide(L)'
;MNWPALESDPTIFTNYLRTIGLAEFWEFSEIYSMDFEMPAAAIVLAFRTHLPGPIFTGTEVSAPYFIKQISELDAACGILAAIHAIFNAEADLIEGSLIQQLKANIFNKSPLETANIMAGSQEIKQSHQAFAAEGQTNPTTTPITHHFVAVLPGFILFDGGNQSPVQLDIQGEFCVGFFELVKSKIAEGLISEDMNLMVLKMVD
;
A
#
# COMPACT_ATOMS: atom_id res chain seq x y z
N MET A 1 3.79 -14.19 -13.59
CA MET A 1 3.12 -13.38 -12.55
C MET A 1 1.66 -13.80 -12.53
N ASN A 2 1.13 -14.14 -11.35
CA ASN A 2 -0.28 -14.50 -11.21
C ASN A 2 -1.18 -13.25 -11.13
N TRP A 3 -0.64 -12.14 -10.64
CA TRP A 3 -1.26 -10.83 -10.57
C TRP A 3 -0.37 -9.84 -11.34
N PRO A 4 -0.90 -9.05 -12.31
CA PRO A 4 -0.10 -8.01 -12.99
C PRO A 4 0.27 -6.85 -12.05
N ALA A 5 1.29 -6.05 -12.38
CA ALA A 5 1.57 -4.83 -11.63
C ALA A 5 0.47 -3.79 -11.83
N LEU A 6 0.16 -3.03 -10.78
CA LEU A 6 -0.73 -1.87 -10.86
C LEU A 6 0.11 -0.62 -11.11
N GLU A 7 -0.35 0.25 -12.01
CA GLU A 7 0.26 1.56 -12.22
C GLU A 7 0.07 2.43 -10.96
N SER A 8 1.12 3.14 -10.54
CA SER A 8 1.11 3.97 -9.33
C SER A 8 0.33 5.26 -9.56
N ASP A 9 -0.99 5.14 -9.73
CA ASP A 9 -1.90 6.24 -10.01
C ASP A 9 -3.02 6.28 -8.96
N PRO A 10 -3.24 7.42 -8.28
CA PRO A 10 -4.25 7.52 -7.22
C PRO A 10 -5.69 7.30 -7.72
N THR A 11 -5.97 7.62 -8.98
CA THR A 11 -7.29 7.39 -9.61
C THR A 11 -7.53 5.90 -9.79
N ILE A 12 -6.52 5.15 -10.27
CA ILE A 12 -6.59 3.68 -10.39
C ILE A 12 -6.83 3.06 -9.02
N PHE A 13 -6.08 3.46 -8.00
CA PHE A 13 -6.21 2.92 -6.64
C PHE A 13 -7.60 3.21 -6.06
N THR A 14 -8.09 4.45 -6.22
CA THR A 14 -9.40 4.88 -5.74
C THR A 14 -10.53 4.13 -6.44
N ASN A 15 -10.52 4.09 -7.77
CA ASN A 15 -11.56 3.42 -8.56
C ASN A 15 -11.57 1.92 -8.31
N TYR A 16 -10.40 1.30 -8.17
CA TYR A 16 -10.29 -0.10 -7.84
C TYR A 16 -10.92 -0.39 -6.47
N LEU A 17 -10.47 0.30 -5.43
CA LEU A 17 -10.98 0.04 -4.08
C LEU A 17 -12.48 0.36 -3.96
N ARG A 18 -12.99 1.41 -4.63
CA ARG A 18 -14.44 1.69 -4.70
C ARG A 18 -15.20 0.57 -5.41
N THR A 19 -14.68 0.03 -6.50
CA THR A 19 -15.28 -1.09 -7.24
C THR A 19 -15.47 -2.33 -6.36
N ILE A 20 -14.55 -2.57 -5.43
CA ILE A 20 -14.65 -3.70 -4.49
C ILE A 20 -15.27 -3.34 -3.14
N GLY A 21 -15.63 -2.08 -2.90
CA GLY A 21 -16.49 -1.65 -1.79
C GLY A 21 -15.96 -0.59 -0.83
N LEU A 22 -14.93 0.19 -1.16
CA LEU A 22 -14.57 1.40 -0.40
C LEU A 22 -15.67 2.46 -0.55
N ALA A 23 -16.05 3.14 0.54
CA ALA A 23 -17.05 4.20 0.47
C ALA A 23 -16.60 5.40 -0.38
N GLU A 24 -17.55 6.08 -1.01
CA GLU A 24 -17.26 7.12 -2.01
C GLU A 24 -16.54 8.36 -1.46
N PHE A 25 -16.69 8.64 -0.17
CA PHE A 25 -16.02 9.78 0.49
C PHE A 25 -14.58 9.47 0.93
N TRP A 26 -14.03 8.29 0.57
CA TRP A 26 -12.60 7.99 0.70
C TRP A 26 -11.93 8.00 -0.68
N GLU A 27 -10.72 8.55 -0.76
CA GLU A 27 -9.91 8.51 -1.97
C GLU A 27 -8.40 8.50 -1.68
N PHE A 28 -7.64 8.03 -2.68
CA PHE A 28 -6.21 8.30 -2.79
C PHE A 28 -6.00 9.59 -3.56
N SER A 29 -5.04 10.40 -3.12
CA SER A 29 -4.64 11.65 -3.78
C SER A 29 -3.13 11.73 -3.87
N GLU A 30 -2.64 12.29 -4.96
CA GLU A 30 -1.20 12.51 -5.18
C GLU A 30 -0.65 13.62 -4.27
N ILE A 31 0.60 13.43 -3.83
CA ILE A 31 1.38 14.43 -3.11
C ILE A 31 2.42 15.03 -4.06
N TYR A 32 2.36 16.36 -4.24
CA TYR A 32 3.30 17.10 -5.09
C TYR A 32 4.47 17.74 -4.34
N SER A 33 4.42 17.82 -3.00
CA SER A 33 5.48 18.38 -2.18
C SER A 33 5.55 17.68 -0.84
N MET A 34 6.78 17.54 -0.35
CA MET A 34 7.14 16.88 0.90
C MET A 34 7.47 17.89 2.02
N ASP A 35 6.94 19.12 1.92
CA ASP A 35 7.38 20.25 2.75
C ASP A 35 6.31 20.74 3.75
N PHE A 36 5.12 20.15 3.73
CA PHE A 36 4.03 20.55 4.60
C PHE A 36 3.21 19.36 5.08
N GLU A 37 2.61 19.53 6.26
CA GLU A 37 1.65 18.58 6.82
C GLU A 37 0.33 18.67 6.07
N MET A 38 -0.34 17.54 5.88
CA MET A 38 -1.64 17.49 5.22
C MET A 38 -2.56 16.47 5.90
N PRO A 39 -3.89 16.64 5.79
CA PRO A 39 -4.82 15.61 6.24
C PRO A 39 -4.57 14.29 5.50
N ALA A 40 -4.09 13.29 6.22
CA ALA A 40 -3.82 11.96 5.69
C ALA A 40 -4.17 10.90 6.75
N ALA A 41 -5.02 9.96 6.37
CA ALA A 41 -5.30 8.78 7.18
C ALA A 41 -4.22 7.69 7.01
N ALA A 42 -3.54 7.71 5.86
CA ALA A 42 -2.36 6.90 5.56
C ALA A 42 -1.59 7.52 4.39
N ILE A 43 -0.31 7.17 4.25
CA ILE A 43 0.52 7.47 3.08
C ILE A 43 0.91 6.15 2.40
N VAL A 44 0.83 6.10 1.08
CA VAL A 44 1.37 5.02 0.24
C VAL A 44 2.56 5.58 -0.54
N LEU A 45 3.70 4.90 -0.44
CA LEU A 45 4.93 5.25 -1.15
C LEU A 45 5.25 4.16 -2.16
N ALA A 46 5.40 4.53 -3.43
CA ALA A 46 5.96 3.70 -4.48
C ALA A 46 7.39 4.19 -4.77
N PHE A 47 8.38 3.30 -4.75
CA PHE A 47 9.78 3.66 -4.96
C PHE A 47 10.55 2.53 -5.61
N ARG A 48 11.73 2.81 -6.19
CA ARG A 48 12.65 1.76 -6.63
C ARG A 48 13.82 1.63 -5.67
N THR A 49 14.29 0.40 -5.50
CA THR A 49 15.54 0.11 -4.80
C THR A 49 16.30 -0.99 -5.50
N HIS A 50 17.62 -0.97 -5.34
CA HIS A 50 18.52 -2.02 -5.81
C HIS A 50 18.95 -2.96 -4.69
N LEU A 51 18.56 -2.67 -3.45
CA LEU A 51 18.99 -3.42 -2.27
C LEU A 51 18.08 -4.64 -2.04
N PRO A 52 18.67 -5.78 -1.65
CA PRO A 52 17.89 -6.89 -1.15
C PRO A 52 17.46 -6.61 0.30
N GLY A 53 16.16 -6.65 0.57
CA GLY A 53 15.61 -6.56 1.93
C GLY A 53 14.95 -5.23 2.28
N PRO A 54 14.54 -5.05 3.54
CA PRO A 54 13.75 -3.89 3.97
C PRO A 54 14.59 -2.61 3.97
N ILE A 55 14.05 -1.56 3.33
CA ILE A 55 14.63 -0.21 3.33
C ILE A 55 14.25 0.56 4.60
N PHE A 56 13.00 0.39 5.02
CA PHE A 56 12.46 1.00 6.21
C PHE A 56 12.49 -0.02 7.34
N THR A 57 13.30 0.26 8.35
CA THR A 57 13.49 -0.61 9.52
C THR A 57 12.94 0.07 10.76
N GLY A 58 12.54 -0.74 11.73
CA GLY A 58 11.91 -0.27 12.96
C GLY A 58 11.68 -1.42 13.94
N THR A 59 10.87 -1.18 14.96
CA THR A 59 10.47 -2.23 15.91
C THR A 59 9.30 -3.01 15.34
N GLU A 60 9.40 -4.34 15.26
CA GLU A 60 8.28 -5.17 14.83
C GLU A 60 7.07 -5.01 15.76
N VAL A 61 5.89 -4.84 15.18
CA VAL A 61 4.62 -4.71 15.91
C VAL A 61 3.56 -5.65 15.31
N SER A 62 2.50 -5.92 16.07
CA SER A 62 1.33 -6.63 15.55
C SER A 62 0.26 -5.65 15.09
N ALA A 63 -0.47 -6.03 14.04
CA ALA A 63 -1.66 -5.34 13.57
C ALA A 63 -2.74 -6.36 13.19
N PRO A 64 -4.03 -6.04 13.37
CA PRO A 64 -5.13 -6.95 13.03
C PRO A 64 -5.20 -7.26 11.53
N TYR A 65 -4.67 -6.37 10.68
CA TYR A 65 -4.73 -6.45 9.22
C TYR A 65 -3.33 -6.32 8.60
N PHE A 66 -2.66 -7.46 8.41
CA PHE A 66 -1.40 -7.55 7.68
C PHE A 66 -1.42 -8.70 6.68
N ILE A 67 -1.36 -8.38 5.39
CA ILE A 67 -1.22 -9.33 4.28
C ILE A 67 0.25 -9.43 3.87
N LYS A 68 0.83 -10.63 3.95
CA LYS A 68 2.19 -10.90 3.45
C LYS A 68 2.19 -11.01 1.92
N GLN A 69 3.22 -10.48 1.28
CA GLN A 69 3.47 -10.67 -0.13
C GLN A 69 4.22 -11.99 -0.33
N ILE A 70 3.55 -12.93 -1.00
CA ILE A 70 4.10 -14.24 -1.38
C ILE A 70 4.34 -14.29 -2.90
N SER A 71 4.93 -15.38 -3.40
CA SER A 71 5.23 -15.60 -4.82
C SER A 71 4.03 -15.39 -5.76
N GLU A 72 2.83 -15.74 -5.32
CA GLU A 72 1.59 -15.60 -6.07
C GLU A 72 1.13 -14.13 -6.18
N LEU A 73 1.63 -13.27 -5.29
CA LEU A 73 1.34 -11.84 -5.17
C LEU A 73 2.58 -10.98 -5.47
N ASP A 74 3.56 -11.55 -6.20
CA ASP A 74 4.87 -10.95 -6.48
C ASP A 74 4.81 -9.53 -7.06
N ALA A 75 3.83 -9.24 -7.91
CA ALA A 75 3.60 -7.93 -8.49
C ALA A 75 2.37 -7.19 -7.91
N ALA A 76 1.78 -7.69 -6.82
CA ALA A 76 0.58 -7.11 -6.21
C ALA A 76 0.90 -6.11 -5.07
N CYS A 77 2.17 -5.76 -4.84
CA CYS A 77 2.57 -4.87 -3.74
C CYS A 77 1.77 -3.55 -3.68
N GLY A 78 1.46 -2.94 -4.83
CA GLY A 78 0.65 -1.72 -4.89
C GLY A 78 -0.73 -1.87 -4.25
N ILE A 79 -1.50 -2.90 -4.65
CA ILE A 79 -2.82 -3.13 -4.04
C ILE A 79 -2.71 -3.60 -2.59
N LEU A 80 -1.66 -4.35 -2.22
CA LEU A 80 -1.44 -4.76 -0.84
C LEU A 80 -1.22 -3.54 0.08
N ALA A 81 -0.37 -2.59 -0.33
CA ALA A 81 -0.15 -1.34 0.40
C ALA A 81 -1.46 -0.54 0.52
N ALA A 82 -2.25 -0.44 -0.55
CA ALA A 82 -3.54 0.25 -0.52
C ALA A 82 -4.54 -0.41 0.45
N ILE A 83 -4.60 -1.75 0.48
CA ILE A 83 -5.43 -2.52 1.41
C ILE A 83 -4.95 -2.33 2.86
N HIS A 84 -3.63 -2.38 3.11
CA HIS A 84 -3.08 -2.09 4.43
C HIS A 84 -3.47 -0.68 4.89
N ALA A 85 -3.41 0.31 4.00
CA ALA A 85 -3.83 1.68 4.27
C ALA A 85 -5.31 1.76 4.68
N ILE A 86 -6.25 1.31 3.84
CA ILE A 86 -7.69 1.45 4.14
C ILE A 86 -8.13 0.62 5.35
N PHE A 87 -7.54 -0.55 5.58
CA PHE A 87 -7.94 -1.42 6.69
C PHE A 87 -7.49 -0.86 8.03
N ASN A 88 -6.23 -0.45 8.13
CA ASN A 88 -5.68 0.02 9.40
C ASN A 88 -6.00 1.51 9.66
N ALA A 89 -6.44 2.26 8.64
CA ALA A 89 -7.03 3.59 8.80
C ALA A 89 -8.52 3.51 9.22
N GLU A 90 -9.08 2.30 9.31
CA GLU A 90 -10.50 2.07 9.59
C GLU A 90 -11.43 2.82 8.62
N ALA A 91 -11.05 2.88 7.34
CA ALA A 91 -11.87 3.50 6.31
C ALA A 91 -13.22 2.75 6.16
N ASP A 92 -14.27 3.52 5.86
CA ASP A 92 -15.62 3.00 5.71
C ASP A 92 -15.76 2.13 4.46
N LEU A 93 -16.34 0.95 4.65
CA LEU A 93 -16.57 -0.04 3.60
C LEU A 93 -18.07 -0.28 3.43
N ILE A 94 -18.51 -0.43 2.19
CA ILE A 94 -19.89 -0.75 1.84
C ILE A 94 -20.24 -2.13 2.43
N GLU A 95 -21.38 -2.23 3.09
CA GLU A 95 -21.85 -3.47 3.70
C GLU A 95 -22.05 -4.58 2.65
N GLY A 96 -21.58 -5.78 2.96
CA GLY A 96 -21.64 -6.95 2.07
C GLY A 96 -20.63 -6.93 0.92
N SER A 97 -19.82 -5.88 0.79
CA SER A 97 -18.84 -5.75 -0.31
C SER A 97 -17.68 -6.75 -0.20
N LEU A 98 -17.00 -6.98 -1.33
CA LEU A 98 -15.85 -7.89 -1.41
C LEU A 98 -14.74 -7.49 -0.42
N ILE A 99 -14.44 -6.19 -0.35
CA ILE A 99 -13.37 -5.68 0.52
C ILE A 99 -13.74 -5.78 2.01
N GLN A 100 -15.03 -5.60 2.36
CA GLN A 100 -15.51 -5.82 3.73
C GLN A 100 -15.40 -7.30 4.12
N GLN A 101 -15.81 -8.21 3.23
CA GLN A 101 -15.68 -9.66 3.44
C GLN A 101 -14.21 -10.07 3.60
N LEU A 102 -13.30 -9.51 2.78
CA LEU A 102 -11.87 -9.73 2.95
C LEU A 102 -11.41 -9.26 4.33
N LYS A 103 -11.75 -8.02 4.74
CA LYS A 103 -11.38 -7.46 6.05
C LYS A 103 -11.80 -8.38 7.19
N ALA A 104 -13.04 -8.87 7.16
CA ALA A 104 -13.56 -9.81 8.17
C ALA A 104 -12.81 -11.15 8.14
N ASN A 105 -12.52 -11.69 6.95
CA ASN A 105 -11.88 -12.99 6.78
C ASN A 105 -10.40 -13.00 7.22
N ILE A 106 -9.70 -11.87 7.16
CA ILE A 106 -8.27 -11.81 7.51
C ILE A 106 -8.01 -11.35 8.96
N PHE A 107 -9.02 -10.88 9.67
CA PHE A 107 -8.88 -10.31 11.00
C PHE A 107 -8.14 -11.25 11.97
N ASN A 108 -7.04 -10.77 12.55
CA ASN A 108 -6.20 -11.51 13.52
C ASN A 108 -5.68 -12.87 13.02
N LYS A 109 -5.61 -13.09 11.71
CA LYS A 109 -4.95 -14.27 11.15
C LYS A 109 -3.44 -14.04 10.98
N SER A 110 -2.68 -15.13 10.85
CA SER A 110 -1.25 -15.02 10.62
C SER A 110 -0.94 -14.43 9.23
N PRO A 111 0.22 -13.78 9.03
CA PRO A 111 0.59 -13.16 7.76
C PRO A 111 0.53 -14.11 6.55
N LEU A 112 0.81 -15.40 6.74
CA LEU A 112 0.75 -16.39 5.67
C LEU A 112 -0.69 -16.80 5.36
N GLU A 113 -1.56 -16.91 6.38
CA GLU A 113 -2.98 -17.18 6.17
C GLU A 113 -3.67 -16.04 5.43
N THR A 114 -3.40 -14.78 5.80
CA THR A 114 -3.96 -13.61 5.12
C THR A 114 -3.49 -13.53 3.66
N ALA A 115 -2.22 -13.86 3.39
CA ALA A 115 -1.69 -13.95 2.03
C ALA A 115 -2.39 -15.03 1.20
N ASN A 116 -2.61 -16.22 1.77
CA ASN A 116 -3.31 -17.31 1.08
C ASN A 116 -4.78 -16.97 0.81
N ILE A 117 -5.45 -16.28 1.73
CA ILE A 117 -6.82 -15.79 1.53
C ILE A 117 -6.87 -14.78 0.38
N MET A 118 -5.95 -13.80 0.36
CA MET A 118 -5.85 -12.80 -0.70
C MET A 118 -5.57 -13.46 -2.06
N ALA A 119 -4.58 -14.36 -2.12
CA ALA A 119 -4.21 -15.06 -3.35
C ALA A 119 -5.32 -15.98 -3.88
N GLY A 120 -6.15 -16.52 -2.98
CA GLY A 120 -7.28 -17.39 -3.32
C GLY A 120 -8.53 -16.65 -3.80
N SER A 121 -8.66 -15.34 -3.55
CA SER A 121 -9.85 -14.55 -3.94
C SER A 121 -9.87 -14.30 -5.45
N GLN A 122 -10.74 -15.01 -6.15
CA GLN A 122 -10.86 -14.88 -7.61
C GLN A 122 -11.48 -13.55 -8.02
N GLU A 123 -12.45 -13.05 -7.24
CA GLU A 123 -13.16 -11.80 -7.50
C GLU A 123 -12.22 -10.60 -7.38
N ILE A 124 -11.40 -10.56 -6.32
CA ILE A 124 -10.41 -9.50 -6.15
C ILE A 124 -9.34 -9.59 -7.24
N LYS A 125 -8.89 -10.81 -7.59
CA LYS A 125 -7.94 -11.03 -8.68
C LYS A 125 -8.46 -10.55 -10.03
N GLN A 126 -9.73 -10.81 -10.35
CA GLN A 126 -10.37 -10.36 -11.59
C GLN A 126 -10.45 -8.83 -11.64
N SER A 127 -10.86 -8.19 -10.55
CA SER A 127 -10.89 -6.74 -10.46
C SER A 127 -9.48 -6.15 -10.60
N HIS A 128 -8.47 -6.74 -9.93
CA HIS A 128 -7.07 -6.34 -10.07
C HIS A 128 -6.58 -6.39 -11.51
N GLN A 129 -6.90 -7.47 -12.24
CA GLN A 129 -6.51 -7.64 -13.63
C GLN A 129 -7.16 -6.58 -14.55
N ALA A 130 -8.40 -6.19 -14.28
CA ALA A 130 -9.07 -5.13 -15.04
C ALA A 130 -8.37 -3.79 -14.84
N PHE A 131 -8.12 -3.38 -13.60
CA PHE A 131 -7.47 -2.09 -13.30
C PHE A 131 -6.00 -2.05 -13.71
N ALA A 132 -5.27 -3.15 -13.60
CA ALA A 132 -3.92 -3.23 -14.13
C ALA A 132 -3.86 -3.06 -15.67
N ALA A 133 -4.93 -3.40 -16.38
CA ALA A 133 -5.04 -3.20 -17.83
C ALA A 133 -5.47 -1.78 -18.23
N GLU A 134 -6.00 -0.98 -17.29
CA GLU A 134 -6.34 0.44 -17.52
C GLU A 134 -5.11 1.36 -17.47
N GLY A 135 -3.98 0.87 -16.93
CA GLY A 135 -2.72 1.60 -16.91
C GLY A 135 -2.30 2.06 -18.31
N GLN A 136 -1.75 3.26 -18.37
CA GLN A 136 -1.27 3.87 -19.62
C GLN A 136 0.11 3.34 -20.00
N THR A 137 0.80 2.72 -19.05
CA THR A 137 2.12 2.13 -19.25
C THR A 137 2.01 0.70 -19.80
N ASN A 138 2.69 0.46 -20.93
CA ASN A 138 2.77 -0.89 -21.48
C ASN A 138 3.46 -1.82 -20.46
N PRO A 139 2.96 -3.06 -20.25
CA PRO A 139 3.63 -4.04 -19.41
C PRO A 139 5.06 -4.27 -19.91
N THR A 140 6.05 -3.81 -19.14
CA THR A 140 7.45 -3.94 -19.55
C THR A 140 7.93 -5.38 -19.32
N THR A 141 8.79 -5.88 -20.22
CA THR A 141 9.52 -7.15 -20.02
C THR A 141 10.66 -7.04 -19.01
N THR A 142 10.93 -5.85 -18.50
CA THR A 142 11.92 -5.59 -17.45
C THR A 142 11.38 -5.99 -16.08
N PRO A 143 12.26 -6.43 -15.14
CA PRO A 143 11.85 -6.72 -13.77
C PRO A 143 11.12 -5.52 -13.18
N ILE A 144 9.99 -5.78 -12.50
CA ILE A 144 9.31 -4.76 -11.71
C ILE A 144 10.26 -4.36 -10.59
N THR A 145 10.81 -3.15 -10.67
CA THR A 145 11.73 -2.61 -9.65
C THR A 145 11.01 -1.69 -8.66
N HIS A 146 9.71 -1.44 -8.87
CA HIS A 146 8.91 -0.65 -7.94
C HIS A 146 8.44 -1.53 -6.78
N HIS A 147 8.62 -0.99 -5.58
CA HIS A 147 8.10 -1.53 -4.35
C HIS A 147 7.11 -0.54 -3.74
N PHE A 148 6.09 -1.05 -3.07
CA PHE A 148 5.04 -0.24 -2.45
C PHE A 148 4.95 -0.55 -0.97
N VAL A 149 4.84 0.49 -0.16
CA VAL A 149 4.62 0.40 1.28
C VAL A 149 3.53 1.39 1.69
N ALA A 150 2.83 1.08 2.78
CA ALA A 150 1.90 2.00 3.42
C ALA A 150 2.43 2.39 4.80
N VAL A 151 2.18 3.63 5.22
CA VAL A 151 2.47 4.09 6.58
C VAL A 151 1.24 4.78 7.14
N LEU A 152 0.96 4.56 8.42
CA LEU A 152 -0.19 5.12 9.14
C LEU A 152 0.26 6.06 10.26
N PRO A 153 -0.64 6.92 10.77
CA PRO A 153 -0.38 7.74 11.95
C PRO A 153 0.19 6.92 13.11
N GLY A 154 1.12 7.52 13.84
CA GLY A 154 1.97 6.79 14.77
C GLY A 154 3.15 6.10 14.09
N PHE A 155 3.38 6.31 12.79
CA PHE A 155 4.54 5.80 12.03
C PHE A 155 4.67 4.27 11.99
N ILE A 156 3.53 3.59 11.90
CA ILE A 156 3.52 2.13 11.67
C ILE A 156 3.55 1.90 10.16
N LEU A 157 4.61 1.26 9.67
CA LEU A 157 4.81 0.92 8.28
C LEU A 157 4.42 -0.53 7.99
N PHE A 158 3.66 -0.69 6.92
CA PHE A 158 3.16 -1.93 6.38
C PHE A 158 3.86 -2.19 5.05
N ASP A 159 4.69 -3.23 5.05
CA ASP A 159 5.39 -3.74 3.87
C ASP A 159 5.11 -5.24 3.77
N GLY A 160 4.47 -5.68 2.69
CA GLY A 160 4.15 -7.10 2.48
C GLY A 160 5.38 -8.00 2.40
N GLY A 161 6.55 -7.45 2.05
CA GLY A 161 7.83 -8.16 2.06
C GLY A 161 8.34 -8.51 3.47
N ASN A 162 7.88 -7.78 4.50
CA ASN A 162 8.26 -8.02 5.89
C ASN A 162 7.50 -9.21 6.51
N GLN A 163 7.90 -9.61 7.71
CA GLN A 163 7.17 -10.62 8.51
C GLN A 163 6.00 -10.02 9.27
N SER A 164 6.06 -8.73 9.57
CA SER A 164 5.10 -7.96 10.33
C SER A 164 5.23 -6.47 9.97
N PRO A 165 4.25 -5.63 10.35
CA PRO A 165 4.42 -4.18 10.34
C PRO A 165 5.56 -3.76 11.27
N VAL A 166 6.16 -2.61 10.98
CA VAL A 166 7.25 -2.04 11.78
C VAL A 166 6.89 -0.64 12.26
N GLN A 167 7.05 -0.40 13.55
CA GLN A 167 7.02 0.92 14.16
C GLN A 167 8.33 1.63 13.82
N LEU A 168 8.26 2.68 12.99
CA LEU A 168 9.41 3.48 12.63
C LEU A 168 9.77 4.42 13.80
N ASP A 169 11.07 4.67 13.95
CA ASP A 169 11.60 5.63 14.92
C ASP A 169 11.69 7.02 14.26
N ILE A 170 10.54 7.69 14.18
CA ILE A 170 10.38 9.00 13.56
C ILE A 170 9.79 9.95 14.62
N GLN A 171 10.25 11.20 14.59
CA GLN A 171 9.69 12.29 15.38
C GLN A 171 9.01 13.31 14.46
N GLY A 172 8.11 14.10 15.03
CA GLY A 172 7.43 15.19 14.31
C GLY A 172 6.01 14.86 13.89
N GLU A 173 5.46 15.72 13.04
CA GLU A 173 4.11 15.54 12.46
C GLU A 173 4.11 14.38 11.45
N PHE A 174 2.94 13.78 11.21
CA PHE A 174 2.85 12.49 10.54
C PHE A 174 3.39 12.53 9.11
N CYS A 175 2.91 13.45 8.28
CA CYS A 175 3.36 13.54 6.90
C CYS A 175 4.80 14.04 6.84
N VAL A 176 5.10 15.17 7.50
CA VAL A 176 6.42 15.79 7.45
C VAL A 176 7.51 14.85 7.98
N GLY A 177 7.28 14.19 9.11
CA GLY A 177 8.23 13.25 9.70
C GLY A 177 8.51 12.06 8.78
N PHE A 178 7.47 11.50 8.13
CA PHE A 178 7.69 10.42 7.17
C PHE A 178 8.42 10.92 5.91
N PHE A 179 8.10 12.12 5.43
CA PHE A 179 8.78 12.71 4.29
C PHE A 179 10.27 13.00 4.55
N GLU A 180 10.62 13.43 5.76
CA GLU A 180 12.03 13.60 6.16
C GLU A 180 12.78 12.26 6.11
N LEU A 181 12.15 11.17 6.56
CA LEU A 181 12.73 9.84 6.44
C LEU A 181 12.92 9.46 4.97
N VAL A 182 11.91 9.66 4.11
CA VAL A 182 11.99 9.39 2.67
C VAL A 182 13.14 10.19 2.03
N LYS A 183 13.23 11.50 2.32
CA LYS A 183 14.32 12.38 1.87
C LYS A 183 15.70 11.85 2.32
N SER A 184 15.82 11.34 3.56
CA SER A 184 17.06 10.71 4.04
C SER A 184 17.41 9.46 3.23
N LYS A 185 16.43 8.60 2.93
CA LYS A 185 16.66 7.37 2.15
C LYS A 185 17.06 7.64 0.70
N ILE A 186 16.57 8.75 0.12
CA ILE A 186 17.05 9.24 -1.18
C ILE A 186 18.49 9.74 -1.07
N ALA A 187 18.80 10.58 -0.07
CA ALA A 187 20.15 11.13 0.12
C ALA A 187 21.21 10.05 0.40
N GLU A 188 20.82 8.97 1.08
CA GLU A 188 21.63 7.77 1.31
C GLU A 188 21.77 6.88 0.06
N GLY A 189 21.02 7.14 -1.02
CA GLY A 189 21.00 6.34 -2.24
C GLY A 189 20.29 4.99 -2.11
N LEU A 190 19.48 4.81 -1.07
CA LEU A 190 18.77 3.55 -0.78
C LEU A 190 17.50 3.39 -1.63
N ILE A 191 16.86 4.49 -1.98
CA ILE A 191 15.72 4.54 -2.91
C ILE A 191 15.92 5.60 -3.98
N SER A 192 15.26 5.44 -5.13
CA SER A 192 15.31 6.39 -6.24
C SER A 192 14.53 7.68 -5.98
N GLU A 193 14.95 8.77 -6.63
CA GLU A 193 14.15 10.01 -6.75
C GLU A 193 12.89 9.82 -7.61
N ASP A 194 12.93 8.86 -8.54
CA ASP A 194 11.75 8.38 -9.27
C ASP A 194 10.87 7.57 -8.30
N MET A 195 9.96 8.28 -7.63
CA MET A 195 9.02 7.76 -6.64
C MET A 195 7.67 8.44 -6.78
N ASN A 196 6.63 7.79 -6.25
CA ASN A 196 5.29 8.34 -6.18
C ASN A 196 4.78 8.27 -4.73
N LEU A 197 4.11 9.34 -4.29
CA LEU A 197 3.52 9.45 -2.97
C LEU A 197 2.04 9.74 -3.11
N MET A 198 1.23 8.94 -2.42
CA MET A 198 -0.22 9.11 -2.34
C MET A 198 -0.67 9.16 -0.89
N VAL A 199 -1.72 9.92 -0.59
CA VAL A 199 -2.40 9.89 0.70
C VAL A 199 -3.80 9.31 0.56
N LEU A 200 -4.19 8.47 1.52
CA LEU A 200 -5.59 8.15 1.76
C LEU A 200 -6.21 9.28 2.59
N LYS A 201 -7.32 9.85 2.13
CA LYS A 201 -8.03 10.91 2.85
C LYS A 201 -9.54 10.81 2.63
N MET A 202 -10.29 11.51 3.47
CA MET A 202 -11.72 11.74 3.22
C MET A 202 -11.90 12.96 2.29
N VAL A 203 -12.96 12.92 1.49
CA VAL A 203 -13.42 14.04 0.66
C VAL A 203 -14.86 14.41 1.00
N ASP A 204 -15.15 15.71 0.91
CA ASP A 204 -16.47 16.31 1.14
C ASP A 204 -17.43 16.07 -0.03
#